data_AF-A0A7W7RNV7-F1
#
_entry.id   AF-A0A7W7RNV7-F1
#
_cell.length_a   1.000
_cell.length_b   1.000
_cell.length_c   1.000
_cell.angle_alpha   90.00
_cell.angle_beta   90.00
_cell.angle_gamma   90.00
#
_symmetry.space_group_name_H-M   'P 1'
#
loop_
_entity.id
_entity.type
_entity.pdbx_description
1 polymer ?
#
loop_
_entity_poly.entity_id
_entity_poly.type
_entity_poly.pdbx_seq_one_letter_code
_entity_poly.pdbx_strand_id
1 'polypeptide(L)'
;MFAIARSELLQIFRNRLVLVTMLIVPVASSAFYIYLHRAFPKLGEVLGVGPIAAMLVFLVVAMGLYATTVTTLASRRQNLFLKHLRSTAAGDTGILTGLLLPVTAVTLIQTAVVLAVLAAIGGAPADPLLLAATVLTAVVMMLGFALATAGLTTSPDHAQVTTLPLMVGTMVVAGWVAFSDTEEPGPLKLLLPGGSAAELVVNAWTGDAALTDSLLLFAPTLAWAAVAVVAATRLFRWEPRA
;
A
#
# COMPACT_ATOMS: atom_id res chain seq x y z
N MET A 1 -2.14 19.87 12.03
CA MET A 1 -1.47 18.68 11.44
C MET A 1 -0.63 17.93 12.46
N PHE A 2 0.53 18.45 12.90
CA PHE A 2 1.45 17.71 13.78
C PHE A 2 0.86 17.27 15.14
N ALA A 3 0.04 18.10 15.78
CA ALA A 3 -0.62 17.72 17.04
C ALA A 3 -1.58 16.52 16.86
N ILE A 4 -2.33 16.49 15.74
CA ILE A 4 -3.23 15.38 15.40
C ILE A 4 -2.40 14.13 15.12
N ALA A 5 -1.36 14.23 14.29
CA ALA A 5 -0.47 13.10 13.98
C ALA A 5 0.19 12.52 15.23
N ARG A 6 0.65 13.38 16.16
CA ARG A 6 1.20 12.94 17.43
C ARG A 6 0.16 12.21 18.28
N SER A 7 -1.07 12.70 18.34
CA SER A 7 -2.15 12.06 19.10
C SER A 7 -2.52 10.67 18.55
N GLU A 8 -2.57 10.54 17.23
CA GLU A 8 -2.86 9.27 16.55
C GLU A 8 -1.69 8.30 16.67
N LEU A 9 -0.45 8.77 16.54
CA LEU A 9 0.74 7.97 16.80
C LEU A 9 0.73 7.41 18.23
N LEU A 10 0.44 8.25 19.23
CA LEU A 10 0.32 7.80 20.63
C LEU A 10 -0.81 6.77 20.82
N GLN A 11 -1.93 6.90 20.11
CA GLN A 11 -3.00 5.91 20.15
C GLN A 11 -2.57 4.57 19.55
N ILE A 12 -1.83 4.59 18.43
CA ILE A 12 -1.25 3.40 17.81
C ILE A 12 -0.29 2.71 18.80
N PHE A 13 0.63 3.45 19.41
CA PHE A 13 1.58 2.87 20.39
C PHE A 13 0.91 2.39 21.68
N ARG A 14 -0.25 2.94 22.05
CA ARG A 14 -1.02 2.45 23.20
C ARG A 14 -1.84 1.21 22.88
N ASN A 15 -2.16 0.98 21.61
CA ASN A 15 -2.90 -0.19 21.18
C ASN A 15 -1.94 -1.35 20.93
N ARG A 16 -1.76 -2.19 21.96
CA ARG A 16 -0.90 -3.38 21.91
C ARG A 16 -1.22 -4.28 20.72
N LEU A 17 -2.50 -4.42 20.38
CA LEU A 17 -2.95 -5.26 19.27
C LEU A 17 -2.40 -4.75 17.94
N VAL A 18 -2.49 -3.43 17.71
CA VAL A 18 -1.98 -2.76 16.51
C VAL A 18 -0.45 -2.83 16.45
N LEU A 19 0.25 -2.57 17.55
CA LEU A 19 1.72 -2.72 17.60
C LEU A 19 2.15 -4.16 17.29
N VAL A 20 1.46 -5.13 17.86
CA VAL A 20 1.74 -6.55 17.64
C VAL A 20 1.49 -6.91 16.17
N THR A 21 0.37 -6.51 15.56
CA THR A 21 0.14 -6.78 14.13
C THR A 21 1.14 -6.05 13.25
N MET A 22 1.51 -4.81 13.61
CA MET A 22 2.50 -4.02 12.88
C MET A 22 3.90 -4.66 12.89
N LEU A 23 4.25 -5.41 13.94
CA LEU A 23 5.56 -6.04 14.06
C LEU A 23 5.54 -7.50 13.59
N ILE A 24 4.45 -8.23 13.86
CA ILE A 24 4.27 -9.62 13.44
C ILE A 24 4.17 -9.73 11.92
N VAL A 25 3.42 -8.88 11.23
CA VAL A 25 3.23 -9.05 9.77
C VAL A 25 4.56 -8.97 8.99
N PRO A 26 5.43 -7.95 9.20
CA PRO A 26 6.75 -7.91 8.59
C PRO A 26 7.63 -9.10 8.98
N VAL A 27 7.65 -9.47 10.27
CA VAL A 27 8.48 -10.57 10.77
C VAL A 27 8.01 -11.92 10.23
N ALA A 28 6.70 -12.17 10.24
CA ALA A 28 6.10 -13.42 9.77
C ALA A 28 6.26 -13.55 8.25
N SER A 29 6.00 -12.49 7.47
CA SER A 29 6.23 -12.51 6.01
C SER A 29 7.71 -12.71 5.68
N SER A 30 8.61 -12.04 6.39
CA SER A 30 10.06 -12.21 6.24
C SER A 30 10.53 -13.62 6.63
N ALA A 31 10.08 -14.14 7.77
CA ALA A 31 10.42 -15.49 8.23
C ALA A 31 9.86 -16.57 7.31
N PHE A 32 8.64 -16.38 6.82
CA PHE A 32 8.02 -17.27 5.85
C PHE A 32 8.79 -17.27 4.53
N TYR A 33 9.24 -16.10 4.06
CA TYR A 33 10.10 -16.01 2.89
C TYR A 33 11.45 -16.70 3.10
N ILE A 34 12.13 -16.46 4.23
CA ILE A 34 13.37 -17.15 4.60
C ILE A 34 13.17 -18.67 4.57
N TYR A 35 12.07 -19.14 5.16
CA TYR A 35 11.73 -20.55 5.21
C TYR A 35 11.53 -21.12 3.80
N LEU A 36 10.71 -20.48 2.97
CA LEU A 36 10.46 -20.91 1.59
C LEU A 36 11.75 -20.95 0.76
N HIS A 37 12.58 -19.91 0.88
CA HIS A 37 13.84 -19.81 0.15
C HIS A 37 14.82 -20.94 0.53
N ARG A 38 14.86 -21.33 1.81
CA ARG A 38 15.73 -22.43 2.28
C ARG A 38 15.15 -23.82 2.00
N ALA A 39 13.84 -23.99 2.17
CA ALA A 39 13.17 -25.28 2.00
C ALA A 39 13.00 -25.65 0.52
N PHE A 40 12.84 -24.65 -0.35
CA PHE A 40 12.60 -24.82 -1.78
C PHE A 40 13.53 -23.91 -2.60
N PRO A 41 14.85 -24.17 -2.61
CA PRO A 41 15.81 -23.30 -3.29
C PRO A 41 15.51 -23.15 -4.79
N LYS A 42 15.11 -24.24 -5.45
CA LYS A 42 14.68 -24.23 -6.87
C LYS A 42 13.45 -23.35 -7.12
N LEU A 43 12.56 -23.24 -6.13
CA LEU A 43 11.37 -22.40 -6.25
C LEU A 43 11.74 -20.91 -6.15
N GLY A 44 12.71 -20.57 -5.31
CA GLY A 44 13.27 -19.21 -5.23
C GLY A 44 14.01 -18.79 -6.51
N GLU A 45 14.75 -19.70 -7.13
CA GLU A 45 15.39 -19.48 -8.43
C GLU A 45 14.37 -19.26 -9.56
N VAL A 46 13.28 -20.03 -9.58
CA VAL A 46 12.23 -19.92 -10.60
C VAL A 46 11.35 -18.67 -10.44
N LEU A 47 11.00 -18.30 -9.21
CA LEU A 47 10.11 -17.16 -8.96
C LEU A 47 10.80 -15.80 -9.14
N GLY A 48 12.13 -15.75 -8.96
CA GLY A 48 12.89 -14.50 -8.98
C GLY A 48 12.59 -13.59 -7.77
N VAL A 49 13.54 -12.72 -7.44
CA VAL A 49 13.41 -11.85 -6.25
C VAL A 49 12.53 -10.63 -6.52
N GLY A 50 12.59 -10.07 -7.74
CA GLY A 50 11.75 -8.93 -8.16
C GLY A 50 10.25 -9.21 -8.10
N PRO A 51 9.76 -10.33 -8.68
CA PRO A 51 8.34 -10.72 -8.58
C PRO A 51 7.84 -10.87 -7.15
N ILE A 52 8.67 -11.46 -6.28
CA ILE A 52 8.35 -11.62 -4.86
C ILE A 52 8.33 -10.25 -4.16
N ALA A 53 9.26 -9.36 -4.48
CA ALA A 53 9.27 -8.00 -3.97
C ALA A 53 7.98 -7.26 -4.33
N ALA A 54 7.51 -7.36 -5.60
CA ALA A 54 6.28 -6.75 -6.05
C ALA A 54 5.07 -7.24 -5.23
N MET A 55 4.96 -8.56 -5.06
CA MET A 55 3.87 -9.15 -4.28
C MET A 55 3.90 -8.72 -2.81
N LEU A 56 5.09 -8.67 -2.19
CA LEU A 56 5.26 -8.23 -0.80
C LEU A 56 4.93 -6.74 -0.61
N VAL A 57 5.33 -5.88 -1.54
CA VAL A 57 4.95 -4.46 -1.53
C VAL A 57 3.43 -4.32 -1.56
N PHE A 58 2.76 -4.97 -2.50
CA PHE A 58 1.30 -4.90 -2.60
C PHE A 58 0.59 -5.53 -1.40
N LEU A 59 1.09 -6.62 -0.85
CA LEU A 59 0.57 -7.21 0.38
C LEU A 59 0.61 -6.19 1.55
N VAL A 60 1.78 -5.59 1.78
CA VAL A 60 1.98 -4.64 2.89
C VAL A 60 1.19 -3.34 2.67
N VAL A 61 1.18 -2.79 1.46
CA VAL A 61 0.45 -1.54 1.17
C VAL A 61 -1.07 -1.78 1.15
N ALA A 62 -1.55 -2.85 0.53
CA ALA A 62 -3.00 -3.10 0.44
C ALA A 62 -3.62 -3.48 1.79
N MET A 63 -2.96 -4.34 2.57
CA MET A 63 -3.45 -4.69 3.92
C MET A 63 -3.07 -3.64 4.97
N GLY A 64 -1.79 -3.28 5.04
CA GLY A 64 -1.25 -2.44 6.10
C GLY A 64 -1.69 -0.98 6.00
N LEU A 65 -1.79 -0.43 4.79
CA LEU A 65 -2.18 0.96 4.57
C LEU A 65 -3.65 1.09 4.18
N TYR A 66 -4.05 0.48 3.08
CA TYR A 66 -5.40 0.69 2.52
C TYR A 66 -6.50 0.17 3.45
N ALA A 67 -6.46 -1.10 3.86
CA ALA A 67 -7.50 -1.66 4.73
C ALA A 67 -7.54 -0.98 6.11
N THR A 68 -6.39 -0.69 6.70
CA THR A 68 -6.28 0.05 7.97
C THR A 68 -6.85 1.46 7.85
N THR A 69 -6.56 2.16 6.75
CA THR A 69 -7.05 3.52 6.51
C THR A 69 -8.56 3.55 6.38
N VAL A 70 -9.15 2.64 5.58
CA VAL A 70 -10.61 2.55 5.43
C VAL A 70 -11.28 2.29 6.78
N THR A 71 -10.78 1.31 7.53
CA THR A 71 -11.30 0.96 8.87
C THR A 71 -11.20 2.13 9.84
N THR A 72 -10.05 2.82 9.86
CA THR A 72 -9.81 3.97 10.74
C THR A 72 -10.76 5.11 10.40
N LEU A 73 -10.88 5.48 9.13
CA LEU A 73 -11.77 6.56 8.68
C LEU A 73 -13.23 6.23 8.96
N ALA A 74 -13.68 5.00 8.69
CA ALA A 74 -15.02 4.55 9.01
C ALA A 74 -15.31 4.65 10.52
N SER A 75 -14.36 4.23 11.37
CA SER A 75 -14.47 4.34 12.83
C SER A 75 -14.56 5.78 13.31
N ARG A 76 -13.67 6.65 12.82
CA ARG A 76 -13.65 8.07 13.20
C ARG A 76 -14.91 8.81 12.75
N ARG A 77 -15.43 8.48 11.56
CA ARG A 77 -16.69 9.03 11.05
C ARG A 77 -17.88 8.59 11.90
N GLN A 78 -17.98 7.31 12.21
CA GLN A 78 -19.07 6.76 13.04
C GLN A 78 -19.10 7.40 14.44
N ASN A 79 -17.93 7.65 15.04
CA ASN A 79 -17.82 8.31 16.34
C ASN A 79 -17.91 9.85 16.28
N LEU A 80 -18.30 10.43 15.13
CA LEU A 80 -18.34 11.88 14.88
C LEU A 80 -17.01 12.61 15.15
N PHE A 81 -15.90 11.89 15.30
CA PHE A 81 -14.59 12.45 15.65
C PHE A 81 -14.11 13.42 14.58
N LEU A 82 -14.29 13.09 13.31
CA LEU A 82 -13.91 13.98 12.21
C LEU A 82 -14.75 15.28 12.20
N LYS A 83 -16.03 15.20 12.56
CA LYS A 83 -16.91 16.38 12.69
C LYS A 83 -16.43 17.31 13.80
N HIS A 84 -16.08 16.74 14.97
CA HIS A 84 -15.50 17.51 16.06
C HIS A 84 -14.18 18.17 15.65
N LEU A 85 -13.28 17.46 14.93
CA LEU A 85 -12.02 18.04 14.46
C LEU A 85 -12.23 19.21 13.49
N ARG A 86 -13.24 19.18 12.62
CA ARG A 86 -13.56 20.30 11.72
C ARG A 86 -14.08 21.55 12.41
N SER A 87 -14.58 21.43 13.65
CA SER A 87 -14.96 22.60 14.45
C SER A 87 -13.77 23.33 15.07
N THR A 88 -12.56 22.78 14.94
CA THR A 88 -11.31 23.42 15.38
C THR A 88 -10.71 24.29 14.27
N ALA A 89 -9.63 25.02 14.58
CA ALA A 89 -8.90 25.83 13.59
C ALA A 89 -8.13 25.00 12.53
N ALA A 90 -8.19 23.66 12.57
CA ALA A 90 -7.49 22.81 11.61
C ALA A 90 -8.27 22.70 10.29
N GLY A 91 -7.62 23.01 9.17
CA GLY A 91 -8.20 22.80 7.83
C GLY A 91 -8.37 21.32 7.47
N ASP A 92 -9.29 21.04 6.54
CA ASP A 92 -9.68 19.69 6.08
C ASP A 92 -8.46 18.82 5.66
N THR A 93 -7.58 19.37 4.83
CA THR A 93 -6.33 18.70 4.42
C THR A 93 -5.44 18.40 5.63
N GLY A 94 -5.42 19.30 6.62
CA GLY A 94 -4.62 19.16 7.83
C GLY A 94 -5.13 18.11 8.82
N ILE A 95 -6.43 17.85 8.78
CA ILE A 95 -7.06 16.77 9.53
C ILE A 95 -6.73 15.43 8.87
N LEU A 96 -6.96 15.30 7.56
CA LEU A 96 -6.70 14.04 6.84
C LEU A 96 -5.22 13.66 6.86
N THR A 97 -4.32 14.58 6.51
CA THR A 97 -2.88 14.32 6.59
C THR A 97 -2.44 14.00 8.01
N GLY A 98 -2.94 14.73 9.01
CA GLY A 98 -2.65 14.44 10.42
C GLY A 98 -3.08 13.03 10.85
N LEU A 99 -4.23 12.56 10.36
CA LEU A 99 -4.77 11.25 10.67
C LEU A 99 -4.06 10.12 9.92
N LEU A 100 -3.70 10.34 8.65
CA LEU A 100 -3.15 9.30 7.77
C LEU A 100 -1.62 9.22 7.81
N LEU A 101 -0.93 10.27 8.26
CA LEU A 101 0.53 10.30 8.35
C LEU A 101 1.11 9.16 9.22
N PRO A 102 0.57 8.84 10.42
CA PRO A 102 1.12 7.77 11.26
C PRO A 102 1.03 6.39 10.59
N VAL A 103 -0.14 6.03 10.03
CA VAL A 103 -0.31 4.74 9.36
C VAL A 103 0.57 4.66 8.11
N THR A 104 0.68 5.75 7.34
CA THR A 104 1.56 5.83 6.17
C THR A 104 3.02 5.63 6.55
N ALA A 105 3.48 6.31 7.60
CA ALA A 105 4.86 6.17 8.09
C ALA A 105 5.16 4.75 8.55
N VAL A 106 4.25 4.12 9.31
CA VAL A 106 4.40 2.73 9.72
C VAL A 106 4.47 1.81 8.50
N THR A 107 3.54 1.92 7.54
CA THR A 107 3.56 1.07 6.35
C THR A 107 4.86 1.23 5.58
N LEU A 108 5.36 2.46 5.38
CA LEU A 108 6.63 2.68 4.70
C LEU A 108 7.80 2.02 5.42
N ILE A 109 7.84 2.11 6.76
CA ILE A 109 8.85 1.41 7.58
C ILE A 109 8.72 -0.11 7.41
N GLN A 110 7.50 -0.65 7.45
CA GLN A 110 7.25 -2.08 7.26
C GLN A 110 7.70 -2.56 5.88
N THR A 111 7.34 -1.83 4.83
CA THR A 111 7.76 -2.12 3.46
C THR A 111 9.28 -2.08 3.36
N ALA A 112 9.93 -1.05 3.90
CA ALA A 112 11.39 -0.95 3.91
C ALA A 112 12.06 -2.13 4.64
N VAL A 113 11.53 -2.54 5.81
CA VAL A 113 12.05 -3.69 6.57
C VAL A 113 11.90 -4.98 5.77
N VAL A 114 10.73 -5.24 5.19
CA VAL A 114 10.48 -6.45 4.40
C VAL A 114 11.40 -6.50 3.18
N LEU A 115 11.55 -5.39 2.46
CA LEU A 115 12.44 -5.30 1.31
C LEU A 115 13.92 -5.39 1.69
N ALA A 116 14.33 -4.86 2.85
CA ALA A 116 15.70 -5.00 3.35
C ALA A 116 16.02 -6.47 3.71
N VAL A 117 15.07 -7.18 4.32
CA VAL A 117 15.24 -8.62 4.59
C VAL A 117 15.32 -9.40 3.27
N LEU A 118 14.45 -9.08 2.31
CA LEU A 118 14.48 -9.68 0.97
C LEU A 118 15.84 -9.45 0.29
N ALA A 119 16.36 -8.22 0.34
CA ALA A 119 17.68 -7.89 -0.21
C ALA A 119 18.82 -8.64 0.48
N ALA A 120 18.76 -8.83 1.80
CA ALA A 120 19.77 -9.55 2.56
C ALA A 120 19.85 -11.05 2.23
N ILE A 121 18.78 -11.63 1.66
CA ILE A 121 18.67 -13.07 1.36
C ILE A 121 18.81 -13.32 -0.14
N GLY A 122 18.07 -12.56 -0.95
CA GLY A 122 17.95 -12.77 -2.40
C GLY A 122 18.81 -11.83 -3.26
N GLY A 123 19.53 -10.88 -2.66
CA GLY A 123 20.31 -9.87 -3.37
C GLY A 123 19.59 -8.52 -3.45
N ALA A 124 20.39 -7.45 -3.41
CA ALA A 124 19.90 -6.07 -3.38
C ALA A 124 19.26 -5.65 -4.73
N PRO A 125 18.30 -4.72 -4.72
CA PRO A 125 17.73 -4.18 -5.94
C PRO A 125 18.79 -3.44 -6.76
N ALA A 126 18.75 -3.64 -8.08
CA ALA A 126 19.64 -2.95 -9.02
C ALA A 126 19.46 -1.42 -9.02
N ASP A 127 18.21 -0.95 -8.88
CA ASP A 127 17.89 0.48 -8.74
C ASP A 127 17.03 0.76 -7.49
N PRO A 128 17.68 1.06 -6.34
CA PRO A 128 16.97 1.39 -5.10
C PRO A 128 16.12 2.67 -5.18
N LEU A 129 16.48 3.63 -6.05
CA LEU A 129 15.75 4.89 -6.19
C LEU A 129 14.46 4.68 -6.98
N LEU A 130 14.51 3.89 -8.06
CA LEU A 130 13.32 3.48 -8.80
C LEU A 130 12.37 2.69 -7.91
N LEU A 131 12.89 1.78 -7.09
CA LEU A 131 12.09 1.03 -6.13
C LEU A 131 11.40 1.96 -5.13
N ALA A 132 12.13 2.91 -4.53
CA ALA A 132 11.58 3.86 -3.58
C ALA A 132 10.48 4.75 -4.22
N ALA A 133 10.71 5.27 -5.42
CA ALA A 133 9.73 6.07 -6.15
C ALA A 133 8.46 5.25 -6.48
N THR A 134 8.62 3.98 -6.85
CA THR A 134 7.51 3.07 -7.13
C THR A 134 6.68 2.79 -5.88
N VAL A 135 7.32 2.51 -4.75
CA VAL A 135 6.62 2.32 -3.47
C VAL A 135 5.84 3.58 -3.08
N LEU A 136 6.45 4.76 -3.23
CA LEU A 136 5.78 6.03 -2.89
C LEU A 136 4.55 6.30 -3.77
N THR A 137 4.65 6.06 -5.08
CA THR A 137 3.52 6.25 -6.00
C THR A 137 2.40 5.24 -5.76
N ALA A 138 2.73 3.97 -5.48
CA ALA A 138 1.75 2.96 -5.07
C ALA A 138 1.05 3.33 -3.75
N VAL A 139 1.79 3.85 -2.77
CA VAL A 139 1.23 4.35 -1.50
C VAL A 139 0.26 5.51 -1.72
N VAL A 140 0.62 6.49 -2.56
CA VAL A 140 -0.27 7.61 -2.89
C VAL A 140 -1.55 7.13 -3.57
N MET A 141 -1.43 6.22 -4.55
CA MET A 141 -2.57 5.61 -5.22
C MET A 141 -3.50 4.92 -4.21
N MET A 142 -2.94 4.08 -3.34
CA MET A 142 -3.71 3.29 -2.36
C MET A 142 -4.34 4.16 -1.27
N LEU A 143 -3.71 5.27 -0.87
CA LEU A 143 -4.32 6.27 0.02
C LEU A 143 -5.53 6.96 -0.61
N GLY A 144 -5.43 7.34 -1.89
CA GLY A 144 -6.55 7.91 -2.64
C GLY A 144 -7.72 6.93 -2.68
N PHE A 145 -7.45 5.65 -2.97
CA PHE A 145 -8.48 4.63 -2.98
C PHE A 145 -9.06 4.40 -1.59
N ALA A 146 -8.24 4.41 -0.55
CA ALA A 146 -8.72 4.25 0.82
C ALA A 146 -9.68 5.37 1.21
N LEU A 147 -9.41 6.61 0.84
CA LEU A 147 -10.32 7.75 1.05
C LEU A 147 -11.62 7.59 0.28
N ALA A 148 -11.55 7.17 -0.99
CA ALA A 148 -12.72 6.91 -1.83
C ALA A 148 -13.61 5.79 -1.24
N THR A 149 -13.01 4.64 -0.92
CA THR A 149 -13.70 3.49 -0.32
C THR A 149 -14.28 3.85 1.04
N ALA A 150 -13.52 4.56 1.88
CA ALA A 150 -14.00 5.00 3.20
C ALA A 150 -15.27 5.85 3.10
N GLY A 151 -15.48 6.60 2.01
CA GLY A 151 -16.72 7.35 1.75
C GLY A 151 -17.96 6.47 1.53
N LEU A 152 -17.75 5.24 1.04
CA LEU A 152 -18.78 4.22 0.82
C LEU A 152 -18.99 3.33 2.06
N THR A 153 -17.95 3.14 2.87
CA THR A 153 -17.99 2.34 4.09
C THR A 153 -18.77 3.05 5.20
N THR A 154 -19.70 2.33 5.85
CA THR A 154 -20.56 2.88 6.91
C THR A 154 -20.05 2.59 8.33
N SER A 155 -19.36 1.48 8.55
CA SER A 155 -18.80 1.07 9.85
C SER A 155 -17.44 0.39 9.71
N PRO A 156 -16.63 0.31 10.78
CA PRO A 156 -15.40 -0.47 10.82
C PRO A 156 -15.59 -1.94 10.46
N ASP A 157 -16.72 -2.54 10.85
CA ASP A 157 -17.01 -3.94 10.54
C ASP A 157 -17.26 -4.12 9.03
N HIS A 158 -18.00 -3.19 8.42
CA HIS A 158 -18.20 -3.17 6.97
C HIS A 158 -16.94 -2.80 6.19
N ALA A 159 -15.93 -2.19 6.84
CA ALA A 159 -14.65 -1.90 6.20
C ALA A 159 -13.96 -3.19 5.71
N GLN A 160 -14.12 -4.29 6.45
CA GLN A 160 -13.54 -5.58 6.06
C GLN A 160 -14.11 -6.08 4.73
N VAL A 161 -15.42 -5.89 4.49
CA VAL A 161 -16.06 -6.34 3.24
C VAL A 161 -15.81 -5.36 2.09
N THR A 162 -15.91 -4.07 2.36
CA THR A 162 -15.76 -3.02 1.32
C THR A 162 -14.33 -2.87 0.82
N THR A 163 -13.32 -3.30 1.59
CA THR A 163 -11.92 -3.26 1.19
C THR A 163 -11.52 -4.45 0.30
N LEU A 164 -12.13 -5.62 0.49
CA LEU A 164 -11.75 -6.87 -0.19
C LEU A 164 -11.63 -6.76 -1.71
N PRO A 165 -12.61 -6.19 -2.46
CA PRO A 165 -12.56 -6.23 -3.92
C PRO A 165 -11.31 -5.55 -4.50
N LEU A 166 -10.97 -4.37 -3.98
CA LEU A 166 -9.80 -3.63 -4.47
C LEU A 166 -8.49 -4.22 -3.94
N MET A 167 -8.48 -4.67 -2.67
CA MET A 167 -7.31 -5.30 -2.07
C MET A 167 -6.93 -6.59 -2.81
N VAL A 168 -7.89 -7.49 -3.00
CA VAL A 168 -7.69 -8.74 -3.74
C VAL A 168 -7.39 -8.44 -5.21
N GLY A 169 -8.12 -7.50 -5.82
CA GLY A 169 -7.90 -7.13 -7.22
C GLY A 169 -6.48 -6.63 -7.50
N THR A 170 -5.99 -5.70 -6.68
CA THR A 170 -4.61 -5.17 -6.82
C THR A 170 -3.55 -6.24 -6.55
N MET A 171 -3.77 -7.13 -5.58
CA MET A 171 -2.86 -8.26 -5.34
C MET A 171 -2.85 -9.29 -6.48
N VAL A 172 -4.00 -9.62 -7.04
CA VAL A 172 -4.12 -10.54 -8.19
C VAL A 172 -3.43 -9.94 -9.41
N VAL A 173 -3.64 -8.65 -9.68
CA VAL A 173 -2.99 -7.94 -10.78
C VAL A 173 -1.48 -7.88 -10.57
N ALA A 174 -1.01 -7.54 -9.37
CA ALA A 174 0.40 -7.51 -9.04
C ALA A 174 1.05 -8.89 -9.22
N GLY A 175 0.42 -9.96 -8.72
CA GLY A 175 0.89 -11.33 -8.90
C GLY A 175 0.86 -11.77 -10.37
N TRP A 176 -0.17 -11.39 -11.12
CA TRP A 176 -0.25 -11.71 -12.55
C TRP A 176 0.88 -11.04 -13.33
N VAL A 177 1.16 -9.77 -13.07
CA VAL A 177 2.30 -9.08 -13.71
C VAL A 177 3.63 -9.68 -13.25
N ALA A 178 3.80 -9.89 -11.95
CA ALA A 178 5.04 -10.37 -11.35
C ALA A 178 5.44 -11.77 -11.85
N PHE A 179 4.49 -12.69 -12.01
CA PHE A 179 4.77 -14.10 -12.31
C PHE A 179 4.39 -14.52 -13.74
N SER A 180 3.95 -13.60 -14.60
CA SER A 180 3.73 -13.94 -16.00
C SER A 180 5.04 -13.99 -16.77
N ASP A 181 5.35 -15.16 -17.31
CA ASP A 181 6.52 -15.45 -18.15
C ASP A 181 6.35 -14.96 -19.62
N THR A 182 5.53 -13.93 -19.84
CA THR A 182 5.29 -13.38 -21.18
C THR A 182 6.31 -12.29 -21.46
N GLU A 183 7.11 -12.44 -22.53
CA GLU A 183 8.16 -11.47 -22.96
C GLU A 183 7.66 -10.02 -22.99
N GLU A 184 6.36 -9.80 -23.22
CA GLU A 184 5.69 -8.53 -23.02
C GLU A 184 4.44 -8.71 -22.15
N PRO A 185 4.35 -8.06 -20.97
CA PRO A 185 3.09 -7.99 -20.25
C PRO A 185 2.08 -7.21 -21.11
N GLY A 186 1.07 -7.92 -21.63
CA GLY A 186 0.06 -7.29 -22.49
C GLY A 186 -0.51 -6.01 -21.87
N PRO A 187 -0.85 -4.98 -22.68
CA PRO A 187 -1.14 -3.62 -22.21
C PRO A 187 -2.26 -3.56 -21.17
N LEU A 188 -3.19 -4.51 -21.22
CA LEU A 188 -4.25 -4.66 -20.23
C LEU A 188 -3.71 -4.84 -18.80
N LYS A 189 -2.67 -5.67 -18.61
CA LYS A 189 -2.13 -5.94 -17.28
C LYS A 189 -1.55 -4.67 -16.64
N LEU A 190 -0.89 -3.84 -17.45
CA LEU A 190 -0.20 -2.62 -17.01
C LEU A 190 -1.16 -1.47 -16.70
N LEU A 191 -2.28 -1.43 -17.45
CA LEU A 191 -3.35 -0.45 -17.26
C LEU A 191 -4.23 -0.74 -16.06
N LEU A 192 -4.20 -1.95 -15.48
CA LEU A 192 -4.95 -2.27 -14.27
C LEU A 192 -4.31 -1.63 -13.03
N PRO A 193 -5.10 -1.29 -11.99
CA PRO A 193 -4.58 -0.73 -10.75
C PRO A 193 -3.51 -1.64 -10.13
N GLY A 194 -2.29 -1.10 -9.99
CA GLY A 194 -1.14 -1.82 -9.43
C GLY A 194 -0.34 -2.65 -10.42
N GLY A 195 -0.77 -2.78 -11.68
CA GLY A 195 -0.06 -3.56 -12.70
C GLY A 195 1.30 -2.96 -13.07
N SER A 196 1.30 -1.73 -13.59
CA SER A 196 2.54 -1.01 -13.90
C SER A 196 3.46 -0.80 -12.70
N ALA A 197 2.90 -0.57 -11.50
CA ALA A 197 3.69 -0.49 -10.28
C ALA A 197 4.33 -1.83 -9.89
N ALA A 198 3.68 -2.98 -10.15
CA ALA A 198 4.29 -4.28 -9.92
C ALA A 198 5.45 -4.54 -10.89
N GLU A 199 5.27 -4.21 -12.17
CA GLU A 199 6.34 -4.29 -13.17
C GLU A 199 7.52 -3.39 -12.82
N LEU A 200 7.27 -2.16 -12.37
CA LEU A 200 8.29 -1.25 -11.88
C LEU A 200 9.11 -1.82 -10.71
N VAL A 201 8.47 -2.53 -9.78
CA VAL A 201 9.19 -3.20 -8.68
C VAL A 201 10.07 -4.33 -9.21
N VAL A 202 9.58 -5.10 -10.19
CA VAL A 202 10.37 -6.15 -10.86
C VAL A 202 11.59 -5.52 -11.55
N ASN A 203 11.37 -4.50 -12.38
CA ASN A 203 12.42 -3.79 -13.12
C ASN A 203 13.47 -3.15 -12.20
N ALA A 204 13.03 -2.56 -11.08
CA ALA A 204 13.94 -1.99 -10.09
C ALA A 204 14.82 -3.04 -9.41
N TRP A 205 14.35 -4.30 -9.35
CA TRP A 205 15.12 -5.39 -8.76
C TRP A 205 16.08 -6.02 -9.76
N THR A 206 15.62 -6.29 -10.97
CA THR A 206 16.42 -6.97 -12.01
C THR A 206 17.43 -6.03 -12.65
N GLY A 207 17.05 -4.77 -12.91
CA GLY A 207 17.90 -3.78 -13.59
C GLY A 207 18.01 -3.98 -15.09
N ASP A 208 17.22 -4.89 -15.68
CA ASP A 208 17.31 -5.25 -17.10
C ASP A 208 16.60 -4.26 -18.03
N ALA A 209 15.70 -3.44 -17.49
CA ALA A 209 14.92 -2.46 -18.26
C ALA A 209 15.63 -1.10 -18.34
N ALA A 210 15.54 -0.44 -19.51
CA ALA A 210 16.03 0.92 -19.64
C ALA A 210 15.26 1.87 -18.70
N LEU A 211 15.98 2.84 -18.11
CA LEU A 211 15.39 3.82 -17.20
C LEU A 211 14.24 4.59 -17.86
N THR A 212 14.38 4.93 -19.15
CA THR A 212 13.34 5.64 -19.92
C THR A 212 12.04 4.85 -20.00
N ASP A 213 12.13 3.55 -20.26
CA ASP A 213 10.95 2.68 -20.36
C ASP A 213 10.29 2.50 -18.98
N SER A 214 11.11 2.38 -17.94
CA SER A 214 10.64 2.36 -16.56
C SER A 214 9.93 3.67 -16.18
N LEU A 215 10.44 4.82 -16.62
CA LEU A 215 9.79 6.11 -16.34
C LEU A 215 8.39 6.21 -16.97
N LEU A 216 8.16 5.60 -18.13
CA LEU A 216 6.85 5.55 -18.78
C LEU A 216 5.84 4.72 -17.98
N LEU A 217 6.30 3.68 -17.26
CA LEU A 217 5.44 2.85 -16.40
C LEU A 217 4.91 3.58 -15.16
N PHE A 218 5.43 4.76 -14.82
CA PHE A 218 4.77 5.60 -13.81
C PHE A 218 3.45 6.19 -14.31
N ALA A 219 3.26 6.37 -15.62
CA ALA A 219 2.09 7.06 -16.15
C ALA A 219 0.76 6.36 -15.78
N PRO A 220 0.59 5.02 -15.93
CA PRO A 220 -0.65 4.36 -15.52
C PRO A 220 -0.87 4.39 -14.00
N THR A 221 0.20 4.23 -13.21
CA THR A 221 0.09 4.30 -11.73
C THR A 221 -0.30 5.71 -11.27
N LEU A 222 0.28 6.76 -11.86
CA LEU A 222 -0.08 8.15 -11.58
C LEU A 222 -1.49 8.49 -12.07
N ALA A 223 -1.92 7.95 -13.21
CA ALA A 223 -3.28 8.10 -13.71
C ALA A 223 -4.28 7.49 -12.71
N TRP A 224 -4.01 6.30 -12.18
CA TRP A 224 -4.84 5.70 -11.14
C TRP A 224 -4.80 6.47 -9.82
N ALA A 225 -3.65 7.04 -9.44
CA ALA A 225 -3.58 7.93 -8.28
C ALA A 225 -4.47 9.17 -8.48
N ALA A 226 -4.47 9.77 -9.67
CA ALA A 226 -5.35 10.89 -10.00
C ALA A 226 -6.84 10.48 -9.96
N VAL A 227 -7.19 9.33 -10.55
CA VAL A 227 -8.55 8.77 -10.49
C VAL A 227 -8.98 8.54 -9.05
N ALA A 228 -8.10 8.00 -8.22
CA ALA A 228 -8.36 7.71 -6.81
C ALA A 228 -8.57 9.00 -6.00
N VAL A 229 -7.78 10.05 -6.26
CA VAL A 229 -7.97 11.38 -5.65
C VAL A 229 -9.29 12.00 -6.10
N VAL A 230 -9.62 11.96 -7.38
CA VAL A 230 -10.92 12.47 -7.88
C VAL A 230 -12.08 11.71 -7.26
N ALA A 231 -12.00 10.38 -7.20
CA ALA A 231 -12.99 9.55 -6.54
C ALA A 231 -13.12 9.90 -5.04
N ALA A 232 -12.00 10.12 -4.34
CA ALA A 232 -11.98 10.55 -2.96
C ALA A 232 -12.70 11.89 -2.77
N THR A 233 -12.45 12.90 -3.61
CA THR A 233 -13.12 14.20 -3.50
C THR A 233 -14.65 14.13 -3.72
N ARG A 234 -15.12 13.14 -4.48
CA ARG A 234 -16.55 12.96 -4.78
C ARG A 234 -17.28 12.07 -3.78
N LEU A 235 -16.60 11.04 -3.28
CA LEU A 235 -17.20 10.00 -2.44
C LEU A 235 -16.98 10.23 -0.94
N PHE A 236 -15.86 10.86 -0.56
CA PHE A 236 -15.54 11.07 0.85
C PHE A 236 -16.53 12.05 1.48
N ARG A 237 -17.05 11.67 2.65
CA ARG A 237 -17.98 12.49 3.43
C ARG A 237 -17.49 12.54 4.87
N TRP A 238 -17.64 13.69 5.50
CA TRP A 238 -17.18 13.91 6.87
C TRP A 238 -18.11 13.31 7.93
N GLU A 239 -19.39 13.14 7.59
CA GLU A 239 -20.43 12.64 8.49
C GLU A 239 -20.86 11.22 8.08
N PRO A 240 -21.29 10.38 9.05
CA PRO A 240 -21.93 9.11 8.75
C PRO A 240 -23.23 9.33 7.97
N ARG A 241 -23.58 8.41 7.07
CA ARG A 241 -24.86 8.45 6.35
C ARG A 241 -25.95 8.13 7.38
N ALA A 242 -26.97 8.99 7.48
CA ALA A 242 -28.20 8.67 8.20
C ALA A 242 -28.93 7.50 7.52
#